data_AF-Q3ST51-F1
#
_entry.id   AF-Q3ST51-F1
#
_cell.length_a   1.000
_cell.length_b   1.000
_cell.length_c   1.000
_cell.angle_alpha   90.00
_cell.angle_beta   90.00
_cell.angle_gamma   90.00
#
_symmetry.space_group_name_H-M   'P 1'
#
loop_
_entity.id
_entity.type
_entity.pdbx_description
1 polymer ?
#
loop_
_entity_poly.entity_id
_entity_poly.type
_entity_poly.pdbx_seq_one_letter_code
_entity_poly.pdbx_strand_id
1 'polypeptide(L)'
;MRKSQFPFREYLPVPGLILLFGAAWFCSQQWLQFRPWWVDVPWIAILATIAAFGLGTFYADLYNDNSQLRRWWADRRRVFNVVFHPASDVKDGYEVQTPYFSVRFIGPVTGHSLELVLYEHLQWSFNKPAQLLLRVDAVKFSEGEHVRVPIATIAQAAHGPHFWGDGTANKSPIPGTGNLVEVRAVKKGRVKQRYSVFIAYRENEAATGNIYSFLQEDRHVFRQ
;
A
#
# COMPACT_ATOMS: atom_id res chain seq x y z
N MET A 1 0.48 -3.87 -16.53
CA MET A 1 -0.50 -3.77 -15.43
C MET A 1 -1.84 -3.35 -16.03
N ARG A 2 -2.94 -4.04 -15.73
CA ARG A 2 -4.28 -3.59 -16.15
C ARG A 2 -4.56 -2.26 -15.44
N LYS A 3 -4.97 -1.22 -16.18
CA LYS A 3 -5.53 -0.01 -15.58
C LYS A 3 -6.67 -0.46 -14.66
N SER A 4 -6.59 -0.09 -13.39
CA SER A 4 -7.63 -0.39 -12.40
C SER A 4 -8.92 0.29 -12.85
N GLN A 5 -9.78 -0.46 -13.53
CA GLN A 5 -11.09 0.02 -13.99
C GLN A 5 -11.95 0.23 -12.74
N PHE A 6 -12.64 1.36 -12.69
CA PHE A 6 -13.58 1.61 -11.60
C PHE A 6 -14.61 0.48 -11.56
N PRO A 7 -14.96 -0.08 -10.39
CA PRO A 7 -15.83 -1.24 -10.26
C PRO A 7 -17.32 -0.91 -10.53
N PHE A 8 -17.62 -0.25 -11.66
CA PHE A 8 -18.97 0.24 -12.02
C PHE A 8 -20.07 -0.82 -11.93
N ARG A 9 -19.74 -2.08 -12.20
CA ARG A 9 -20.71 -3.19 -12.24
C ARG A 9 -21.36 -3.48 -10.89
N GLU A 10 -20.68 -3.17 -9.78
CA GLU A 10 -21.19 -3.42 -8.43
C GLU A 10 -21.99 -2.23 -7.87
N TYR A 11 -21.59 -1.00 -8.22
CA TYR A 11 -22.23 0.23 -7.73
C TYR A 11 -23.37 0.74 -8.61
N LEU A 12 -23.52 0.19 -9.82
CA LEU A 12 -24.64 0.47 -10.70
C LEU A 12 -25.45 -0.82 -10.95
N PRO A 13 -26.07 -1.40 -9.90
CA PRO A 13 -26.84 -2.62 -10.08
C PRO A 13 -27.97 -2.33 -11.08
N VAL A 14 -28.05 -3.16 -12.13
CA VAL A 14 -29.12 -3.14 -13.14
C VAL A 14 -30.53 -3.00 -12.51
N PRO A 15 -30.84 -3.65 -11.36
CA PRO A 15 -32.09 -3.40 -10.63
C PRO A 15 -32.36 -1.94 -10.25
N GLY A 16 -31.34 -1.18 -9.84
CA GLY A 16 -31.48 0.23 -9.47
C GLY A 16 -31.82 1.12 -10.66
N LEU A 17 -31.27 0.81 -11.84
CA LEU A 17 -31.63 1.47 -13.09
C LEU A 17 -33.08 1.14 -13.49
N ILE A 18 -33.52 -0.11 -13.31
CA ILE A 18 -34.91 -0.52 -13.60
C ILE A 18 -35.89 0.27 -12.72
N LEU A 19 -35.59 0.45 -11.44
CA LEU A 19 -36.42 1.26 -10.53
C LEU A 19 -36.47 2.74 -10.94
N LEU A 20 -35.34 3.32 -11.33
CA LEU A 20 -35.27 4.69 -11.81
C LEU A 20 -36.05 4.89 -13.12
N PHE A 21 -35.88 3.97 -14.08
CA PHE A 21 -36.62 4.01 -15.35
C PHE A 21 -38.13 3.77 -15.14
N GLY A 22 -38.50 2.85 -14.25
CA GLY A 22 -39.90 2.59 -13.89
C GLY A 22 -40.56 3.80 -13.24
N ALA A 23 -39.87 4.48 -12.32
CA ALA A 23 -40.35 5.72 -11.71
C ALA A 23 -40.46 6.85 -12.74
N ALA A 24 -39.45 7.04 -13.60
CA ALA A 24 -39.48 8.06 -14.65
C ALA A 24 -40.61 7.81 -15.67
N TRP A 25 -40.81 6.55 -16.06
CA TRP A 25 -41.90 6.15 -16.95
C TRP A 25 -43.26 6.41 -16.31
N PHE A 26 -43.47 6.02 -15.06
CA PHE A 26 -44.70 6.28 -14.32
C PHE A 26 -44.99 7.79 -14.24
N CYS A 27 -43.98 8.60 -13.90
CA CYS A 27 -44.11 10.06 -13.90
C CYS A 27 -44.48 10.62 -15.29
N SER A 28 -43.92 10.07 -16.37
CA SER A 28 -44.24 10.50 -17.74
C SER A 28 -45.69 10.19 -18.14
N GLN A 29 -46.24 9.06 -17.69
CA GLN A 29 -47.64 8.69 -17.96
C GLN A 29 -48.63 9.60 -17.23
N GLN A 30 -48.27 10.01 -16.01
CA GLN A 30 -49.09 10.89 -15.17
C GLN A 30 -49.09 12.36 -15.64
N TRP A 31 -48.10 12.77 -16.45
CA TRP A 31 -48.04 14.12 -17.04
C TRP A 31 -49.22 14.44 -17.97
N LEU A 32 -49.87 13.42 -18.54
CA LEU A 32 -50.91 13.58 -19.55
C LEU A 32 -52.33 13.81 -19.00
N GLN A 33 -52.59 13.69 -17.68
CA GLN A 33 -53.96 13.53 -17.15
C GLN A 33 -54.36 14.44 -15.97
N PHE A 34 -54.27 15.77 -16.10
CA PHE A 34 -54.80 16.76 -15.14
C PHE A 34 -53.99 17.00 -13.85
N ARG A 35 -54.32 18.14 -13.20
CA ARG A 35 -53.64 18.85 -12.09
C ARG A 35 -52.40 18.15 -11.53
N PRO A 36 -51.23 18.81 -11.58
CA PRO A 36 -49.98 18.16 -11.24
C PRO A 36 -49.91 17.87 -9.73
N TRP A 37 -50.45 16.73 -9.30
CA TRP A 37 -50.33 16.20 -7.93
C TRP A 37 -48.86 16.10 -7.48
N TRP A 38 -47.93 16.07 -8.44
CA TRP A 38 -46.50 16.15 -8.22
C TRP A 38 -46.00 17.51 -7.69
N VAL A 39 -46.78 18.59 -7.79
CA VAL A 39 -46.40 19.87 -7.17
C VAL A 39 -46.43 19.77 -5.64
N ASP A 40 -47.33 18.95 -5.11
CA ASP A 40 -47.45 18.72 -3.66
C ASP A 40 -46.49 17.63 -3.16
N VAL A 41 -45.80 16.94 -4.07
CA VAL A 41 -44.80 15.92 -3.72
C VAL A 41 -43.53 16.62 -3.23
N PRO A 42 -42.99 16.24 -2.06
CA PRO A 42 -41.79 16.85 -1.51
C PRO A 42 -40.53 16.33 -2.22
N TRP A 43 -40.36 16.66 -3.50
CA TRP A 43 -39.26 16.19 -4.35
C TRP A 43 -37.89 16.42 -3.74
N ILE A 44 -37.70 17.56 -3.07
CA ILE A 44 -36.45 17.89 -2.39
C ILE A 44 -36.16 16.88 -1.28
N ALA A 45 -37.17 16.49 -0.49
CA ALA A 45 -36.98 15.51 0.58
C ALA A 45 -36.70 14.11 0.02
N ILE A 46 -37.36 13.73 -1.08
CA ILE A 46 -37.12 12.45 -1.76
C ILE A 46 -35.69 12.41 -2.32
N LEU A 47 -35.27 13.45 -3.05
CA LEU A 47 -33.93 13.56 -3.61
C LEU A 47 -32.86 13.60 -2.51
N ALA A 48 -33.09 14.34 -1.43
CA ALA A 48 -32.20 14.36 -0.27
C ALA A 48 -32.08 12.97 0.38
N THR A 49 -33.19 12.23 0.49
CA THR A 49 -33.19 10.87 1.04
C THR A 49 -32.40 9.90 0.16
N ILE A 50 -32.60 9.95 -1.17
CA ILE A 50 -31.85 9.14 -2.13
C ILE A 50 -30.36 9.48 -2.08
N ALA A 51 -30.02 10.78 -2.04
CA ALA A 51 -28.65 11.24 -1.94
C ALA A 51 -28.00 10.80 -0.62
N ALA A 52 -28.70 10.92 0.51
CA ALA A 52 -28.22 10.48 1.82
C ALA A 52 -28.00 8.96 1.86
N PHE A 53 -28.89 8.17 1.28
CA PHE A 53 -28.73 6.72 1.15
C PHE A 53 -27.53 6.36 0.24
N GLY A 54 -27.41 7.02 -0.92
CA GLY A 54 -26.28 6.83 -1.82
C GLY A 54 -24.93 7.19 -1.18
N LEU A 55 -24.87 8.31 -0.47
CA LEU A 55 -23.69 8.71 0.30
C LEU A 55 -23.40 7.75 1.45
N GLY A 56 -24.43 7.28 2.16
CA GLY A 56 -24.30 6.33 3.26
C GLY A 56 -23.75 4.98 2.81
N THR A 57 -24.26 4.45 1.69
CA THR A 57 -23.73 3.21 1.09
C THR A 57 -22.29 3.37 0.60
N PHE A 58 -21.98 4.49 -0.08
CA PHE A 58 -20.62 4.80 -0.52
C PHE A 58 -19.65 4.94 0.68
N TYR A 59 -20.10 5.59 1.75
CA TYR A 59 -19.34 5.75 2.98
C TYR A 59 -19.11 4.41 3.69
N ALA A 60 -20.16 3.62 3.89
CA ALA A 60 -20.06 2.30 4.52
C ALA A 60 -19.09 1.39 3.75
N ASP A 61 -19.15 1.43 2.42
CA ASP A 61 -18.28 0.63 1.59
C ASP A 61 -16.81 1.10 1.61
N LEU A 62 -16.55 2.41 1.66
CA LEU A 62 -15.19 2.93 1.88
C LEU A 62 -14.59 2.48 3.22
N TYR A 63 -15.41 2.26 4.24
CA TYR A 63 -14.97 1.78 5.56
C TYR A 63 -14.80 0.25 5.63
N ASN A 64 -15.38 -0.49 4.69
CA ASN A 64 -15.21 -1.93 4.61
C ASN A 64 -13.79 -2.28 4.14
N ASP A 65 -13.04 -3.04 4.95
CA ASP A 65 -11.67 -3.49 4.60
C ASP A 65 -11.64 -4.33 3.31
N ASN A 66 -12.73 -5.04 3.03
CA ASN A 66 -12.83 -5.90 1.85
C ASN A 66 -13.41 -5.21 0.61
N SER A 67 -13.76 -3.91 0.67
CA SER A 67 -14.35 -3.20 -0.47
C SER A 67 -13.39 -3.11 -1.67
N GLN A 68 -13.93 -3.34 -2.87
CA GLN A 68 -13.21 -3.12 -4.13
C GLN A 68 -13.01 -1.63 -4.41
N LEU A 69 -13.99 -0.78 -4.09
CA LEU A 69 -13.86 0.68 -4.23
C LEU A 69 -12.76 1.23 -3.33
N ARG A 70 -12.65 0.74 -2.09
CA ARG A 70 -11.55 1.12 -1.20
C ARG A 70 -10.21 0.71 -1.79
N ARG A 71 -10.08 -0.52 -2.30
CA ARG A 71 -8.86 -1.00 -2.96
C ARG A 71 -8.53 -0.15 -4.20
N TRP A 72 -9.51 0.11 -5.05
CA TRP A 72 -9.38 0.96 -6.24
C TRP A 72 -8.94 2.39 -5.89
N TRP A 73 -9.56 2.98 -4.87
CA TRP A 73 -9.24 4.32 -4.39
C TRP A 73 -7.84 4.39 -3.79
N ALA A 74 -7.46 3.37 -3.00
CA ALA A 74 -6.13 3.24 -2.46
C ALA A 74 -5.10 3.12 -3.59
N ASP A 75 -5.32 2.23 -4.56
CA ASP A 75 -4.45 2.02 -5.72
C ASP A 75 -4.24 3.32 -6.50
N ARG A 76 -5.29 4.11 -6.70
CA ARG A 76 -5.22 5.39 -7.43
C ARG A 76 -4.42 6.47 -6.69
N ARG A 77 -4.31 6.37 -5.37
CA ARG A 77 -3.50 7.28 -4.53
C ARG A 77 -2.08 6.76 -4.30
N ARG A 78 -1.74 5.54 -4.73
CA ARG A 78 -0.38 4.99 -4.57
C ARG A 78 0.59 5.73 -5.49
N VAL A 79 1.73 6.08 -4.92
CA VAL A 79 2.88 6.69 -5.57
C VAL A 79 3.83 5.60 -6.08
N PHE A 80 4.00 4.53 -5.31
CA PHE A 80 4.89 3.43 -5.62
C PHE A 80 4.30 2.08 -5.23
N ASN A 81 4.85 1.02 -5.82
CA ASN A 81 4.69 -0.37 -5.41
C ASN A 81 6.02 -0.89 -4.87
N VAL A 82 6.00 -1.72 -3.84
CA VAL A 82 7.20 -2.31 -3.25
C VAL A 82 7.12 -3.82 -3.41
N VAL A 83 8.22 -4.41 -3.86
CA VAL A 83 8.40 -5.87 -3.88
C VAL A 83 9.64 -6.17 -3.05
N PHE A 84 9.49 -7.05 -2.06
CA PHE A 84 10.62 -7.58 -1.31
C PHE A 84 11.28 -8.69 -2.12
N HIS A 85 12.60 -8.59 -2.28
CA HIS A 85 13.40 -9.68 -2.83
C HIS A 85 14.26 -10.23 -1.70
N PRO A 86 13.92 -11.42 -1.14
CA PRO A 86 14.85 -12.11 -0.26
C PRO A 86 16.12 -12.40 -1.05
N ALA A 87 17.26 -12.46 -0.35
CA ALA A 87 18.49 -12.92 -0.97
C ALA A 87 18.24 -14.28 -1.63
N SER A 88 18.50 -14.39 -2.93
CA SER A 88 18.44 -15.66 -3.65
C SER A 88 19.74 -16.43 -3.43
N ASP A 89 19.66 -17.76 -3.31
CA ASP A 89 20.82 -18.67 -3.25
C ASP A 89 21.81 -18.35 -4.37
N VAL A 90 22.92 -17.72 -4.02
CA VAL A 90 24.07 -17.59 -4.92
C VAL A 90 24.90 -18.86 -4.76
N LYS A 91 24.86 -19.67 -5.81
CA LYS A 91 25.88 -20.69 -6.09
C LYS A 91 27.18 -19.93 -6.36
N ASP A 92 28.20 -20.18 -5.55
CA ASP A 92 29.62 -19.78 -5.73
C ASP A 92 30.18 -18.76 -4.70
N GLY A 93 30.38 -19.27 -3.47
CA GLY A 93 31.61 -19.16 -2.68
C GLY A 93 32.10 -17.82 -2.11
N TYR A 94 31.76 -16.66 -2.68
CA TYR A 94 32.37 -15.38 -2.29
C TYR A 94 31.44 -14.16 -2.33
N GLU A 95 30.15 -14.32 -2.65
CA GLU A 95 29.26 -13.15 -2.84
C GLU A 95 28.55 -12.74 -1.55
N VAL A 96 28.67 -11.45 -1.24
CA VAL A 96 27.87 -10.77 -0.22
C VAL A 96 26.41 -10.82 -0.62
N GLN A 97 25.56 -11.40 0.24
CA GLN A 97 24.12 -11.45 0.01
C GLN A 97 23.46 -10.18 0.54
N THR A 98 22.70 -9.50 -0.32
CA THR A 98 22.01 -8.25 0.03
C THR A 98 20.52 -8.38 -0.29
N PRO A 99 19.65 -8.70 0.69
CA PRO A 99 18.21 -8.56 0.49
C PRO A 99 17.88 -7.09 0.16
N TYR A 100 16.95 -6.88 -0.77
CA TYR A 100 16.61 -5.54 -1.21
C TYR A 100 15.10 -5.38 -1.48
N PHE A 101 14.62 -4.15 -1.35
CA PHE A 101 13.31 -3.76 -1.88
C PHE A 101 13.46 -3.25 -3.30
N SER A 102 12.63 -3.75 -4.21
CA SER A 102 12.38 -3.09 -5.49
C SER A 102 11.20 -2.15 -5.33
N VAL A 103 11.47 -0.85 -5.37
CA VAL A 103 10.43 0.18 -5.37
C VAL A 103 10.19 0.58 -6.82
N ARG A 104 8.98 0.31 -7.30
CA ARG A 104 8.52 0.70 -8.64
C ARG A 104 7.57 1.88 -8.55
N PHE A 105 7.85 2.97 -9.25
CA PHE A 105 6.97 4.14 -9.28
C PHE A 105 5.79 3.93 -10.24
N ILE A 106 4.58 4.25 -9.78
CA ILE A 106 3.33 4.07 -10.55
C ILE A 106 3.04 5.28 -11.43
N GLY A 107 3.61 6.44 -11.10
CA GLY A 107 3.51 7.66 -11.90
C GLY A 107 4.72 8.54 -11.65
N PRO A 108 4.84 9.68 -12.36
CA PRO A 108 5.95 10.59 -12.19
C PRO A 108 5.93 11.21 -10.78
N VAL A 109 7.05 11.11 -10.07
CA VAL A 109 7.19 11.61 -8.70
C VAL A 109 8.18 12.76 -8.67
N THR A 110 7.71 13.95 -8.31
CA THR A 110 8.53 15.16 -8.14
C THR A 110 8.53 15.62 -6.68
N GLY A 111 9.72 15.92 -6.16
CA GLY A 111 9.90 16.52 -4.83
C GLY A 111 9.41 15.65 -3.66
N HIS A 112 9.46 14.33 -3.82
CA HIS A 112 9.29 13.40 -2.69
C HIS A 112 10.66 12.85 -2.30
N SER A 113 10.92 12.61 -1.02
CA SER A 113 12.01 11.74 -0.59
C SER A 113 11.46 10.33 -0.38
N LEU A 114 12.22 9.32 -0.79
CA LEU A 114 11.99 7.95 -0.40
C LEU A 114 12.84 7.65 0.83
N GLU A 115 12.20 7.27 1.92
CA GLU A 115 12.85 6.96 3.19
C GLU A 115 12.65 5.49 3.52
N LEU A 116 13.75 4.78 3.78
CA LEU A 116 13.74 3.44 4.34
C LEU A 116 14.05 3.53 5.83
N VAL A 117 13.09 3.16 6.66
CA VAL A 117 13.18 3.29 8.11
C VAL A 117 13.09 1.91 8.75
N LEU A 118 14.07 1.61 9.60
CA LEU A 118 14.12 0.40 10.40
C LEU A 118 13.60 0.69 11.82
N TYR A 119 12.74 -0.21 12.28
CA TYR A 119 12.25 -0.27 13.65
C TYR A 119 12.76 -1.55 14.29
N GLU A 120 13.74 -1.41 15.18
CA GLU A 120 14.29 -2.50 15.97
C GLU A 120 13.38 -2.80 17.17
N HIS A 121 13.29 -4.08 17.55
CA HIS A 121 12.61 -4.55 18.76
C HIS A 121 11.12 -4.14 18.91
N LEU A 122 10.22 -4.87 18.24
CA LEU A 122 8.77 -4.80 18.49
C LEU A 122 8.35 -5.60 19.75
N GLN A 123 8.93 -5.31 20.91
CA GLN A 123 8.39 -5.78 22.18
C GLN A 123 7.55 -4.67 22.83
N TRP A 124 6.24 -4.71 22.49
CA TRP A 124 5.11 -4.15 23.22
C TRP A 124 5.08 -2.65 23.59
N SER A 125 6.04 -1.81 23.19
CA SER A 125 5.91 -0.36 23.38
C SER A 125 6.55 0.48 22.28
N PHE A 126 5.80 1.49 21.86
CA PHE A 126 6.09 2.62 20.95
C PHE A 126 7.20 2.44 19.90
N ASN A 127 6.78 2.35 18.64
CA ASN A 127 7.57 2.45 17.41
C ASN A 127 8.36 3.77 17.32
N LYS A 128 9.46 3.91 18.06
CA LYS A 128 10.47 4.91 17.72
C LYS A 128 11.31 4.33 16.58
N PRO A 129 11.54 5.08 15.48
CA PRO A 129 12.43 4.62 14.43
C PRO A 129 13.80 4.40 15.06
N ALA A 130 14.30 3.16 15.01
CA ALA A 130 15.61 2.85 15.55
C ALA A 130 16.69 3.45 14.64
N GLN A 131 16.45 3.43 13.32
CA GLN A 131 17.41 3.95 12.35
C GLN A 131 16.74 4.34 11.02
N LEU A 132 17.17 5.45 10.44
CA LEU A 132 16.93 5.75 9.02
C LEU A 132 18.05 5.06 8.23
N LEU A 133 17.70 4.03 7.47
CA LEU A 133 18.68 3.25 6.70
C LEU A 133 19.09 3.96 5.42
N LEU A 134 18.12 4.54 4.71
CA LEU A 134 18.34 5.22 3.44
C LEU A 134 17.35 6.37 3.27
N ARG A 135 17.86 7.49 2.73
CA ARG A 135 17.03 8.56 2.19
C ARG A 135 17.48 8.85 0.76
N VAL A 136 16.57 8.63 -0.17
CA VAL A 136 16.75 8.98 -1.58
C VAL A 136 15.88 10.20 -1.87
N ASP A 137 16.50 11.37 -2.02
CA ASP A 137 15.76 12.56 -2.40
C ASP A 137 15.43 12.49 -3.90
N ALA A 138 14.15 12.43 -4.25
CA ALA A 138 13.73 12.39 -5.65
C ALA A 138 13.85 13.77 -6.27
N VAL A 139 14.85 13.96 -7.13
CA VAL A 139 14.90 15.11 -8.04
C VAL A 139 13.78 14.96 -9.09
N LYS A 140 13.61 13.75 -9.65
CA LYS A 140 12.47 13.31 -10.49
C LYS A 140 12.55 11.80 -10.70
N PHE A 141 11.48 11.05 -10.39
CA PHE A 141 11.33 9.67 -10.84
C PHE A 141 10.27 9.59 -11.94
N SER A 142 10.53 8.77 -12.95
CA SER A 142 9.62 8.53 -14.07
C SER A 142 8.63 7.41 -13.77
N GLU A 143 7.50 7.40 -14.48
CA GLU A 143 6.56 6.27 -14.39
C GLU A 143 7.25 4.97 -14.81
N GLY A 144 7.10 3.93 -13.98
CA GLY A 144 7.71 2.62 -14.22
C GLY A 144 9.17 2.49 -13.84
N GLU A 145 9.82 3.55 -13.34
CA GLU A 145 11.19 3.48 -12.86
C GLU A 145 11.30 2.59 -11.61
N HIS A 146 12.42 1.88 -11.49
CA HIS A 146 12.70 0.95 -10.40
C HIS A 146 13.93 1.40 -9.61
N VAL A 147 13.76 1.56 -8.30
CA VAL A 147 14.86 1.83 -7.37
C VAL A 147 15.06 0.59 -6.52
N ARG A 148 16.28 0.06 -6.51
CA ARG A 148 16.69 -1.01 -5.61
C ARG A 148 17.22 -0.38 -4.33
N VAL A 149 16.64 -0.80 -3.21
CA VAL A 149 17.01 -0.29 -1.89
C VAL A 149 17.55 -1.47 -1.08
N PRO A 150 18.88 -1.55 -0.87
CA PRO A 150 19.47 -2.61 -0.06
C PRO A 150 19.01 -2.45 1.39
N ILE A 151 18.68 -3.57 2.04
CA ILE A 151 18.13 -3.56 3.39
C ILE A 151 19.18 -4.03 4.39
N ALA A 152 19.96 -5.03 4.02
CA ALA A 152 20.99 -5.61 4.87
C ALA A 152 22.16 -6.13 4.03
N THR A 153 23.32 -6.19 4.65
CA THR A 153 24.53 -6.82 4.11
C THR A 153 24.86 -8.04 4.95
N ILE A 154 24.81 -9.22 4.33
CA ILE A 154 25.06 -10.51 4.99
C ILE A 154 26.39 -11.05 4.49
N ALA A 155 27.36 -11.15 5.39
CA ALA A 155 28.62 -11.81 5.09
C ALA A 155 28.42 -13.33 5.03
N GLN A 156 28.93 -13.99 3.99
CA GLN A 156 28.77 -15.45 3.80
C GLN A 156 29.79 -16.26 4.62
N ALA A 157 30.84 -15.62 5.17
CA ALA A 157 31.84 -16.28 6.01
C ALA A 157 31.42 -16.30 7.49
N ALA A 158 31.67 -17.41 8.18
CA ALA A 158 31.37 -17.65 9.61
C ALA A 158 31.93 -16.62 10.62
N HIS A 159 32.66 -15.61 10.14
CA HIS A 159 33.36 -14.61 10.95
C HIS A 159 33.11 -13.16 10.48
N GLY A 160 32.19 -12.94 9.55
CA GLY A 160 31.83 -11.59 9.11
C GLY A 160 30.59 -11.06 9.84
N PRO A 161 30.58 -9.82 10.34
CA PRO A 161 29.40 -9.27 11.00
C PRO A 161 28.28 -8.95 9.99
N HIS A 162 27.05 -9.35 10.33
CA HIS A 162 25.84 -9.03 9.58
C HIS A 162 25.26 -7.69 10.04
N PHE A 163 24.87 -6.82 9.11
CA PHE A 163 24.32 -5.51 9.45
C PHE A 163 23.11 -5.16 8.59
N TRP A 164 22.18 -4.41 9.18
CA TRP A 164 21.22 -3.62 8.43
C TRP A 164 21.94 -2.48 7.69
N GLY A 165 21.48 -2.15 6.48
CA GLY A 165 22.06 -1.14 5.59
C GLY A 165 22.96 -1.71 4.48
N ASP A 166 23.68 -0.82 3.80
CA ASP A 166 24.60 -1.15 2.68
C ASP A 166 26.04 -1.44 3.12
N GLY A 167 26.32 -1.40 4.43
CA GLY A 167 27.64 -1.67 4.99
C GLY A 167 28.65 -0.50 4.91
N THR A 168 28.27 0.69 4.41
CA THR A 168 29.20 1.81 4.25
C THR A 168 29.06 2.90 5.32
N ALA A 169 27.83 3.30 5.68
CA ALA A 169 27.60 4.43 6.61
C ALA A 169 26.61 4.15 7.74
N ASN A 170 25.61 3.28 7.51
CA ASN A 170 24.61 2.91 8.49
C ASN A 170 24.77 1.42 8.79
N LYS A 171 25.45 1.10 9.88
CA LYS A 171 25.57 -0.28 10.38
C LYS A 171 24.81 -0.37 11.68
N SER A 172 23.72 -1.13 11.70
CA SER A 172 23.20 -1.68 12.93
C SER A 172 23.37 -3.20 12.89
N PRO A 173 23.90 -3.85 13.93
CA PRO A 173 23.94 -5.30 13.99
C PRO A 173 22.55 -5.86 13.70
N ILE A 174 22.46 -7.03 13.05
CA ILE A 174 21.19 -7.74 12.94
C ILE A 174 21.02 -8.59 14.21
N PRO A 175 20.33 -8.13 15.27
CA PRO A 175 19.93 -9.05 16.32
C PRO A 175 19.05 -10.13 15.69
N GLY A 176 19.14 -11.37 16.16
CA GLY A 176 18.31 -12.51 15.71
C GLY A 176 16.81 -12.36 16.05
N THR A 177 16.28 -11.15 15.95
CA THR A 177 14.91 -10.75 16.26
C THR A 177 14.24 -10.22 14.98
N GLY A 178 12.91 -10.25 14.97
CA GLY A 178 12.15 -9.69 13.86
C GLY A 178 12.06 -8.16 13.94
N ASN A 179 12.27 -7.52 12.80
CA ASN A 179 12.33 -6.07 12.66
C ASN A 179 11.22 -5.60 11.71
N LEU A 180 10.67 -4.41 11.97
CA LEU A 180 9.74 -3.77 11.04
C LEU A 180 10.50 -2.82 10.15
N VAL A 181 10.41 -3.05 8.85
CA VAL A 181 10.99 -2.16 7.85
C VAL A 181 9.88 -1.41 7.15
N GLU A 182 10.04 -0.09 7.07
CA GLU A 182 9.09 0.78 6.39
C GLU A 182 9.73 1.50 5.21
N VAL A 183 9.10 1.42 4.04
CA VAL A 183 9.38 2.27 2.89
C VAL A 183 8.35 3.40 2.87
N ARG A 184 8.82 4.64 2.92
CA ARG A 184 7.97 5.84 2.98
C ARG A 184 8.25 6.74 1.80
N ALA A 185 7.20 7.27 1.18
CA ALA A 185 7.31 8.49 0.38
C ALA A 185 6.94 9.68 1.25
N VAL A 186 7.87 10.63 1.38
CA VAL A 186 7.70 11.84 2.17
C VAL A 186 7.73 13.04 1.24
N LYS A 187 6.76 13.95 1.37
CA LYS A 187 6.71 15.22 0.62
C LYS A 187 6.55 16.36 1.58
N LYS A 188 7.52 17.29 1.60
CA LYS A 188 7.53 18.45 2.51
C LYS A 188 7.34 18.02 3.99
N GLY A 189 8.05 16.98 4.42
CA GLY A 189 7.97 16.44 5.79
C GLY A 189 6.70 15.63 6.12
N ARG A 190 5.78 15.45 5.18
CA ARG A 190 4.56 14.64 5.38
C ARG A 190 4.66 13.30 4.65
N VAL A 191 4.41 12.21 5.37
CA VAL A 191 4.31 10.87 4.77
C VAL A 191 3.07 10.82 3.87
N LYS A 192 3.28 10.50 2.59
CA LYS A 192 2.21 10.36 1.59
C LYS A 192 1.78 8.92 1.39
N GLN A 193 2.74 8.01 1.48
CA GLN A 193 2.52 6.58 1.40
C GLN A 193 3.54 5.89 2.29
N ARG A 194 3.09 4.82 2.94
CA ARG A 194 3.90 3.93 3.75
C ARG A 194 3.64 2.50 3.31
N TYR A 195 4.72 1.75 3.17
CA TYR A 195 4.71 0.30 3.05
C TYR A 195 5.49 -0.23 4.23
N SER A 196 4.89 -1.13 5.00
CA SER A 196 5.50 -1.70 6.19
C SER A 196 5.54 -3.21 6.03
N VAL A 197 6.68 -3.82 6.34
CA VAL A 197 6.86 -5.26 6.28
C VAL A 197 7.66 -5.73 7.48
N PHE A 198 7.23 -6.83 8.07
CA PHE A 198 7.99 -7.47 9.13
C PHE A 198 8.99 -8.43 8.49
N ILE A 199 10.25 -8.26 8.85
CA ILE A 199 11.37 -9.07 8.37
C ILE A 199 12.03 -9.70 9.58
N ALA A 200 11.95 -11.03 9.67
CA ALA A 200 12.73 -11.79 10.65
C ALA A 200 13.96 -12.39 9.98
N TYR A 201 15.12 -12.15 10.57
CA TYR A 201 16.35 -12.83 10.21
C TYR A 201 16.50 -14.07 11.09
N ARG A 202 16.63 -15.24 10.45
CA ARG A 202 16.93 -16.48 11.14
C ARG A 202 18.19 -17.08 10.55
N GLU A 203 19.20 -17.25 11.40
CA GLU A 203 20.37 -18.07 11.13
C GLU A 203 19.99 -19.52 11.48
N ASN A 204 19.97 -20.39 10.48
CA ASN A 204 19.82 -21.83 10.67
C ASN A 204 21.18 -22.49 10.41
N GLU A 205 21.71 -23.18 11.41
CA GLU A 205 22.83 -24.10 11.22
C GLU A 205 22.30 -25.35 10.50
N ALA A 206 22.58 -25.49 9.20
CA ALA A 206 22.36 -26.74 8.49
C ALA A 206 23.68 -27.51 8.39
N ALA A 207 23.61 -28.84 8.23
CA ALA A 207 24.78 -29.73 8.11
C ALA A 207 25.71 -29.38 6.92
N THR A 208 25.29 -28.51 6.01
CA THR A 208 26.02 -28.07 4.82
C THR A 208 26.41 -26.58 4.83
N GLY A 209 26.18 -25.87 5.95
CA GLY A 209 26.48 -24.44 6.10
C GLY A 209 25.33 -23.64 6.70
N ASN A 210 25.56 -22.35 6.98
CA ASN A 210 24.55 -21.45 7.52
C ASN A 210 23.54 -21.08 6.42
N ILE A 211 22.26 -21.34 6.66
CA ILE A 211 21.16 -20.90 5.82
C ILE A 211 20.52 -19.68 6.47
N TYR A 212 20.52 -18.56 5.75
CA TYR A 212 19.90 -17.31 6.17
C TYR A 212 18.53 -17.18 5.51
N SER A 213 17.47 -17.18 6.32
CA SER A 213 16.10 -17.03 5.80
C SER A 213 15.46 -15.73 6.29
N PHE A 214 14.80 -15.03 5.38
CA PHE A 214 13.93 -13.90 5.69
C PHE A 214 12.48 -14.34 5.62
N LEU A 215 11.77 -14.22 6.74
CA LEU A 215 10.32 -14.38 6.76
C LEU A 215 9.66 -13.02 6.55
N GLN A 216 8.79 -12.93 5.55
CA GLN A 216 7.98 -11.77 5.24
C GLN A 216 6.57 -11.98 5.78
N GLU A 217 6.14 -11.12 6.70
CA GLU A 217 4.72 -11.00 7.08
C GLU A 217 4.21 -9.66 6.56
N ASP A 218 3.38 -9.70 5.51
CA ASP A 218 2.80 -8.50 4.90
C ASP A 218 1.72 -7.91 5.80
N ARG A 219 2.07 -6.86 6.53
CA ARG A 219 1.10 -6.00 7.21
C ARG A 219 0.89 -4.74 6.38
N HIS A 220 -0.04 -4.80 5.44
CA HIS A 220 -0.49 -3.62 4.70
C HIS A 220 -1.25 -2.65 5.63
N VAL A 221 -0.52 -1.80 6.34
CA VAL A 221 -1.11 -0.72 7.13
C VAL A 221 -1.19 0.53 6.26
N PHE A 222 -2.28 0.66 5.49
CA PHE A 222 -2.66 1.94 4.90
C PHE A 222 -3.28 2.83 5.99
N ARG A 223 -2.44 3.47 6.83
CA ARG A 223 -2.90 4.59 7.67
C ARG A 223 -2.58 5.90 6.95
N GLN A 224 -3.64 6.61 6.53
CA GLN A 224 -3.58 8.01 6.09
C GLN A 224 -3.54 8.94 7.30
#